data_AF-A0A8J8K2H9-F1
#
_entry.id   AF-A0A8J8K2H9-F1
#
_cell.length_a   1.000
_cell.length_b   1.000
_cell.length_c   1.000
_cell.angle_alpha   90.00
_cell.angle_beta   90.00
_cell.angle_gamma   90.00
#
_symmetry.space_group_name_H-M   'P 1'
#
loop_
_entity.id
_entity.type
_entity.pdbx_description
1 polymer ?
#
loop_
_entity_poly.entity_id
_entity_poly.type
_entity_poly.pdbx_seq_one_letter_code
_entity_poly.pdbx_strand_id
1 'polypeptide(L)'
;MKLLKSKTTLISVFIILLLVSTSSFGVPKVQYSSNTISILYDSSDDIAKYTSKKSFNIIEKYGYQSVEINPIHSLTDFKKTIATNPYILILIFHGDRNGIQIGSKKIDWEGLSKILKNIKTKNIIIESCSSDEVKKSMNEEKYEHILREEFFYFSFCRLFNNLSRYPSN
;
A
#
# COMPACT_ATOMS: atom_id res chain seq x y z
N MET A 1 -29.14 -64.47 -11.34
CA MET A 1 -29.24 -63.78 -10.04
C MET A 1 -27.88 -63.14 -9.72
N LYS A 2 -27.86 -61.83 -9.44
CA LYS A 2 -26.78 -61.04 -8.80
C LYS A 2 -25.41 -60.92 -9.51
N LEU A 3 -25.33 -60.06 -10.54
CA LEU A 3 -24.08 -59.37 -10.95
C LEU A 3 -24.24 -57.85 -11.04
N LEU A 4 -25.27 -57.28 -10.40
CA LEU A 4 -25.55 -55.83 -10.41
C LEU A 4 -24.95 -55.06 -9.22
N LYS A 5 -24.25 -55.73 -8.28
CA LYS A 5 -23.63 -55.07 -7.10
C LYS A 5 -22.24 -54.46 -7.36
N SER A 6 -21.61 -54.74 -8.49
CA SER A 6 -20.22 -54.31 -8.75
C SER A 6 -20.12 -52.84 -9.21
N LYS A 7 -21.07 -52.39 -10.05
CA LYS A 7 -20.97 -51.06 -10.70
C LYS A 7 -21.25 -49.90 -9.76
N THR A 8 -22.21 -50.04 -8.84
CA THR A 8 -22.53 -49.00 -7.85
C THR A 8 -21.39 -48.79 -6.85
N THR A 9 -20.71 -49.85 -6.45
CA THR A 9 -19.57 -49.77 -5.52
C THR A 9 -18.40 -49.02 -6.15
N LEU A 10 -18.10 -49.28 -7.43
CA LEU A 10 -17.06 -48.57 -8.19
C LEU A 10 -17.34 -47.07 -8.35
N ILE A 11 -18.60 -46.71 -8.64
CA ILE A 11 -19.01 -45.29 -8.75
C ILE A 11 -18.89 -44.58 -7.40
N SER A 12 -19.27 -45.25 -6.31
CA SER A 12 -19.20 -44.70 -4.95
C SER A 12 -17.76 -44.40 -4.54
N VAL A 13 -16.82 -45.32 -4.83
CA VAL A 13 -15.39 -45.15 -4.54
C VAL A 13 -14.80 -44.03 -5.40
N PHE A 14 -15.21 -43.90 -6.66
CA PHE A 14 -14.74 -42.83 -7.54
C PHE A 14 -15.18 -41.44 -7.06
N ILE A 15 -16.43 -41.30 -6.58
CA ILE A 15 -16.96 -40.05 -6.03
C ILE A 15 -16.25 -39.68 -4.72
N ILE A 16 -15.98 -40.66 -3.83
CA ILE A 16 -15.24 -40.41 -2.59
C ILE A 16 -13.79 -39.99 -2.89
N LEU A 17 -13.12 -40.61 -3.86
CA LEU A 17 -11.77 -40.21 -4.28
C LEU A 17 -11.72 -38.82 -4.92
N LEU A 18 -12.76 -38.43 -5.68
CA LEU A 18 -12.93 -37.07 -6.21
C LEU A 18 -13.14 -36.04 -5.08
N LEU A 19 -13.93 -36.39 -4.06
CA LEU A 19 -14.18 -35.49 -2.92
C LEU A 19 -12.94 -35.30 -2.04
N VAL A 20 -12.16 -36.36 -1.79
CA VAL A 20 -10.92 -36.29 -0.97
C VAL A 20 -9.76 -35.61 -1.72
N SER A 21 -9.73 -35.69 -3.05
CA SER A 21 -8.76 -34.93 -3.86
C SER A 21 -9.09 -33.43 -3.92
N THR A 22 -10.37 -33.04 -3.86
CA THR A 22 -10.74 -31.61 -3.78
C THR A 22 -10.46 -30.95 -2.43
N SER A 23 -10.39 -31.72 -1.33
CA SER A 23 -9.96 -31.18 -0.02
C SER A 23 -8.45 -30.94 0.11
N SER A 24 -7.65 -31.43 -0.85
CA SER A 24 -6.18 -31.33 -0.83
C SER A 24 -5.62 -30.28 -1.80
N PHE A 25 -6.47 -29.67 -2.63
CA PHE A 25 -6.15 -28.36 -3.20
C PHE A 25 -6.34 -27.34 -2.09
N GLY A 26 -5.30 -27.22 -1.25
CA GLY A 26 -5.16 -26.07 -0.38
C GLY A 26 -5.45 -24.86 -1.25
N VAL A 27 -6.50 -24.11 -0.86
CA VAL A 27 -6.75 -22.77 -1.35
C VAL A 27 -5.36 -22.18 -1.49
N PRO A 28 -4.87 -21.85 -2.70
CA PRO A 28 -3.57 -21.23 -2.80
C PRO A 28 -3.67 -20.10 -1.79
N LYS A 29 -2.82 -20.14 -0.75
CA LYS A 29 -2.60 -18.95 0.04
C LYS A 29 -2.09 -18.01 -1.02
N VAL A 30 -3.01 -17.23 -1.59
CA VAL A 30 -2.71 -16.01 -2.27
C VAL A 30 -1.96 -15.30 -1.17
N GLN A 31 -0.63 -15.37 -1.24
CA GLN A 31 0.21 -14.42 -0.58
C GLN A 31 -0.28 -13.13 -1.20
N TYR A 32 -1.26 -12.51 -0.56
CA TYR A 32 -1.50 -11.11 -0.71
C TYR A 32 -0.13 -10.52 -0.38
N SER A 33 0.68 -10.25 -1.41
CA SER A 33 1.64 -9.17 -1.33
C SER A 33 0.83 -8.06 -0.71
N SER A 34 1.13 -7.69 0.52
CA SER A 34 0.24 -6.88 1.36
C SER A 34 -0.15 -5.66 0.54
N ASN A 35 -1.37 -5.66 -0.03
CA ASN A 35 -1.91 -4.55 -0.83
C ASN A 35 -2.30 -3.41 0.13
N THR A 36 -1.45 -3.22 1.14
CA THR A 36 -1.60 -2.33 2.25
C THR A 36 -1.10 -0.98 1.79
N ILE A 37 -1.95 0.01 2.02
CA ILE A 37 -1.65 1.41 1.84
C ILE A 37 -1.30 1.95 3.22
N SER A 38 -0.10 2.50 3.39
CA SER A 38 0.32 3.08 4.66
C SER A 38 0.41 4.59 4.53
N ILE A 39 -0.29 5.30 5.41
CA ILE A 39 -0.29 6.76 5.51
C ILE A 39 0.52 7.14 6.74
N LEU A 40 1.71 7.70 6.53
CA LEU A 40 2.57 8.21 7.60
C LEU A 40 2.39 9.72 7.68
N TYR A 41 2.28 10.25 8.91
CA TYR A 41 2.17 11.68 9.13
C TYR A 41 2.88 12.14 10.39
N ASP A 42 3.28 13.41 10.45
CA ASP A 42 3.82 13.99 11.68
C ASP A 42 2.71 14.15 12.73
N SER A 43 2.82 13.40 13.82
CA SER A 43 1.85 13.42 14.92
C SER A 43 1.78 14.75 15.68
N SER A 44 2.82 15.59 15.57
CA SER A 44 2.90 16.91 16.19
C SER A 44 2.29 18.03 15.34
N ASP A 45 1.88 17.71 14.11
CA ASP A 45 1.28 18.64 13.16
C ASP A 45 -0.22 18.35 12.99
N ASP A 46 -1.06 19.24 13.51
CA ASP A 46 -2.51 19.12 13.43
C ASP A 46 -3.05 19.16 11.99
N ILE A 47 -2.37 19.87 11.08
CA ILE A 47 -2.75 19.93 9.67
C ILE A 47 -2.43 18.59 9.00
N ALA A 48 -1.24 18.02 9.25
CA ALA A 48 -0.89 16.70 8.74
C ALA A 48 -1.83 15.61 9.28
N LYS A 49 -2.21 15.69 10.56
CA LYS A 49 -3.17 14.80 11.21
C LYS A 49 -4.57 14.90 10.61
N TYR A 50 -5.05 16.11 10.34
CA TYR A 50 -6.34 16.31 9.67
C TYR A 50 -6.31 15.75 8.24
N THR A 51 -5.25 16.06 7.51
CA THR A 51 -5.06 15.63 6.11
C THR A 51 -4.97 14.11 6.01
N SER A 52 -4.25 13.43 6.91
CA SER A 52 -4.13 11.96 6.91
C SER A 52 -5.47 11.26 7.13
N LYS A 53 -6.32 11.77 8.03
CA LYS A 53 -7.68 11.26 8.23
C LYS A 53 -8.56 11.47 7.00
N LYS A 54 -8.47 12.65 6.37
CA LYS A 54 -9.22 12.95 5.14
C LYS A 54 -8.81 12.01 4.01
N SER A 55 -7.50 11.82 3.81
CA SER A 55 -6.95 10.88 2.82
C SER A 55 -7.41 9.45 3.09
N PHE A 56 -7.35 8.98 4.34
CA PHE A 56 -7.86 7.66 4.72
C PHE A 56 -9.33 7.46 4.33
N ASN A 57 -10.21 8.40 4.71
CA ASN A 57 -11.64 8.32 4.40
C ASN A 57 -11.91 8.26 2.89
N ILE A 58 -11.14 9.02 2.09
CA ILE A 58 -11.21 8.97 0.63
C ILE A 58 -10.83 7.57 0.14
N ILE A 59 -9.67 7.06 0.56
CA ILE A 59 -9.13 5.77 0.12
C ILE A 59 -10.08 4.62 0.49
N GLU A 60 -10.62 4.63 1.71
CA GLU A 60 -11.57 3.63 2.20
C GLU A 60 -12.86 3.64 1.38
N LYS A 61 -13.39 4.82 1.05
CA LYS A 61 -14.59 4.98 0.19
C LYS A 61 -14.40 4.34 -1.20
N TYR A 62 -13.18 4.26 -1.72
CA TYR A 62 -12.87 3.62 -3.01
C TYR A 62 -12.63 2.10 -2.91
N GLY A 63 -12.88 1.48 -1.75
CA GLY A 63 -12.91 0.03 -1.60
C GLY A 63 -11.56 -0.62 -1.27
N TYR A 64 -10.55 0.15 -0.88
CA TYR A 64 -9.29 -0.40 -0.38
C TYR A 64 -9.47 -0.89 1.06
N GLN A 65 -9.37 -2.21 1.27
CA GLN A 65 -9.66 -2.85 2.56
C GLN A 65 -8.49 -2.85 3.55
N SER A 66 -7.27 -2.46 3.13
CA SER A 66 -6.07 -2.49 3.99
C SER A 66 -5.37 -1.14 3.93
N VAL A 67 -5.89 -0.16 4.66
CA VAL A 67 -5.28 1.17 4.81
C VAL A 67 -4.88 1.35 6.28
N GLU A 68 -3.63 1.70 6.52
CA GLU A 68 -3.08 1.93 7.85
C GLU A 68 -2.70 3.39 8.01
N ILE A 69 -3.16 4.04 9.07
CA ILE A 69 -2.71 5.38 9.46
C ILE A 69 -1.67 5.24 10.56
N ASN A 70 -0.44 5.67 10.29
CA ASN A 70 0.70 5.57 11.19
C ASN A 70 1.17 6.96 11.65
N PRO A 71 0.84 7.40 12.88
CA PRO A 71 1.42 8.60 13.45
C PRO A 71 2.92 8.43 13.65
N ILE A 72 3.71 9.41 13.21
CA ILE A 72 5.15 9.44 13.38
C ILE A 72 5.52 10.47 14.43
N HIS A 73 6.26 10.04 15.46
CA HIS A 73 6.68 10.90 16.58
C HIS A 73 8.15 11.33 16.50
N SER A 74 8.96 10.63 15.70
CA SER A 74 10.40 10.91 15.59
C SER A 74 10.99 10.37 14.30
N LEU A 75 12.21 10.81 13.97
CA LEU A 75 12.98 10.24 12.85
C LEU A 75 13.24 8.73 13.01
N THR A 76 13.46 8.26 14.24
CA THR A 76 13.68 6.83 14.51
C THR A 76 12.41 6.02 14.23
N ASP A 77 11.28 6.56 14.64
CA ASP A 77 9.96 5.98 14.39
C ASP A 77 9.65 5.93 12.89
N PHE A 78 9.87 7.04 12.18
CA PHE A 78 9.76 7.11 10.71
C PHE A 78 10.55 5.99 10.01
N LYS A 79 11.83 5.83 10.37
CA LYS A 79 12.71 4.80 9.78
C LYS A 79 12.26 3.37 10.08
N LYS A 80 11.66 3.13 11.25
CA LYS A 80 11.11 1.82 11.60
C LYS A 80 9.84 1.54 10.79
N THR A 81 8.90 2.49 10.77
CA THR A 81 7.61 2.34 10.11
C THR A 81 7.76 2.18 8.60
N ILE A 82 8.67 2.93 7.97
CA ILE A 82 8.90 2.83 6.53
C ILE A 82 9.51 1.50 6.09
N ALA A 83 10.19 0.79 6.99
CA ALA A 83 10.78 -0.52 6.72
C ALA A 83 9.74 -1.65 6.62
N THR A 84 8.46 -1.37 6.92
CA THR A 84 7.36 -2.32 6.73
C THR A 84 7.03 -2.59 5.25
N ASN A 85 7.54 -1.76 4.33
CA ASN A 85 7.40 -1.90 2.87
C ASN A 85 5.95 -2.10 2.39
N PRO A 86 5.02 -1.17 2.69
CA PRO A 86 3.66 -1.22 2.18
C PRO A 86 3.64 -1.18 0.64
N TYR A 87 2.56 -1.64 0.02
CA TYR A 87 2.40 -1.58 -1.44
C TYR A 87 2.36 -0.13 -1.95
N ILE A 88 1.63 0.73 -1.23
CA ILE A 88 1.61 2.18 -1.43
C ILE A 88 2.00 2.85 -0.12
N LEU A 89 2.96 3.75 -0.18
CA LEU A 89 3.35 4.60 0.94
C LEU A 89 2.91 6.03 0.65
N ILE A 90 2.20 6.64 1.59
CA ILE A 90 1.76 8.03 1.54
C ILE A 90 2.41 8.77 2.70
N LEU A 91 3.21 9.78 2.40
CA LEU A 91 3.89 10.61 3.38
C LEU A 91 3.20 11.97 3.45
N ILE A 92 2.68 12.35 4.62
CA ILE A 92 1.99 13.63 4.84
C ILE A 92 2.74 14.38 5.94
N PHE A 93 3.62 15.30 5.55
CA PHE A 93 4.51 16.02 6.46
C PHE A 93 4.58 17.48 6.06
N HIS A 94 4.75 18.38 7.03
CA HIS A 94 5.22 19.72 6.72
C HIS A 94 6.62 19.66 6.12
N GLY A 95 6.86 20.53 5.13
CA GLY A 95 8.17 20.67 4.52
C GLY A 95 8.35 22.05 3.93
N ASP A 96 9.56 22.30 3.45
CA ASP A 96 9.94 23.52 2.76
C ASP A 96 11.04 23.20 1.74
N ARG A 97 11.68 24.22 1.16
CA ARG A 97 12.72 24.04 0.14
C ARG A 97 13.91 23.19 0.60
N ASN A 98 14.13 23.05 1.89
CA ASN A 98 15.27 22.35 2.45
C ASN A 98 14.92 20.96 2.97
N GLY A 99 13.65 20.53 3.01
CA GLY A 99 13.29 19.17 3.45
C GLY A 99 11.92 19.05 4.13
N ILE A 100 11.69 17.91 4.76
CA ILE A 100 10.50 17.64 5.59
C ILE A 100 10.83 17.69 7.08
N GLN A 101 9.88 18.17 7.87
CA GLN A 101 9.91 18.14 9.32
C GLN A 101 9.30 16.82 9.82
N ILE A 102 9.97 16.18 10.78
CA ILE A 102 9.51 14.98 11.48
C ILE A 102 9.76 15.15 12.98
N GLY A 103 8.70 15.46 13.72
CA GLY A 103 8.79 15.86 15.12
C GLY A 103 9.65 17.12 15.22
N SER A 104 10.72 17.07 16.04
CA SER A 104 11.67 18.19 16.17
C SER A 104 12.83 18.17 15.18
N LYS A 105 12.92 17.16 14.30
CA LYS A 105 14.04 17.00 13.36
C LYS A 105 13.62 17.27 11.93
N LYS A 106 14.54 17.84 11.15
CA LYS A 106 14.38 18.02 9.72
C LYS A 106 15.22 17.00 8.95
N ILE A 107 14.65 16.38 7.93
CA ILE A 107 15.39 15.60 6.94
C ILE A 107 15.40 16.41 5.65
N ASP A 108 16.58 16.63 5.07
CA ASP A 108 16.67 17.22 3.75
C ASP A 108 16.15 16.29 2.63
N TRP A 109 15.88 16.86 1.46
CA TRP A 109 15.33 16.12 0.33
C TRP A 109 16.26 15.01 -0.18
N GLU A 110 17.57 15.23 -0.13
CA GLU A 110 18.57 14.22 -0.51
C GLU A 110 18.60 13.05 0.47
N GLY A 111 18.60 13.32 1.77
CA GLY A 111 18.55 12.34 2.83
C GLY A 111 17.25 11.53 2.81
N LEU A 112 16.12 12.20 2.57
CA LEU A 112 14.83 11.53 2.37
C LEU A 112 14.89 10.60 1.14
N SER A 113 15.42 11.09 0.01
CA SER A 113 15.61 10.29 -1.21
C SER A 113 16.46 9.04 -0.96
N LYS A 114 17.57 9.15 -0.22
CA LYS A 114 18.40 7.99 0.16
C LYS A 114 17.64 6.96 0.98
N ILE A 115 16.77 7.40 1.90
CA ILE A 115 15.92 6.49 2.68
C ILE A 115 14.91 5.78 1.75
N LEU A 116 14.22 6.54 0.90
CA LEU A 116 13.16 6.05 0.03
C LEU A 116 13.66 5.17 -1.14
N LYS A 117 14.92 5.31 -1.56
CA LYS A 117 15.55 4.41 -2.55
C LYS A 117 15.66 2.97 -2.04
N ASN A 118 15.83 2.79 -0.74
CA ASN A 118 16.13 1.50 -0.14
C ASN A 118 14.89 0.68 0.28
N ILE A 119 13.68 1.24 0.16
CA ILE A 119 12.43 0.53 0.50
C ILE A 119 11.84 -0.21 -0.71
N LYS A 120 11.18 -1.33 -0.47
CA LYS A 120 10.57 -2.18 -1.51
C LYS A 120 9.14 -1.78 -1.91
N THR A 121 8.60 -0.73 -1.30
CA THR A 121 7.29 -0.16 -1.65
C THR A 121 7.18 0.12 -3.14
N LYS A 122 6.04 -0.19 -3.77
CA LYS A 122 5.87 -0.01 -5.21
C LYS A 122 5.63 1.45 -5.60
N ASN A 123 4.74 2.13 -4.89
CA ASN A 123 4.40 3.53 -5.16
C ASN A 123 4.59 4.38 -3.92
N ILE A 124 5.23 5.53 -4.08
CA ILE A 124 5.42 6.49 -3.00
C ILE A 124 4.77 7.81 -3.40
N ILE A 125 3.89 8.29 -2.54
CA ILE A 125 3.20 9.57 -2.62
C ILE A 125 3.73 10.44 -1.50
N ILE A 126 4.12 11.67 -1.82
CA ILE A 126 4.54 12.66 -0.82
C ILE A 126 3.66 13.89 -0.95
N GLU A 127 2.94 14.20 0.13
CA GLU A 127 2.19 15.43 0.35
C GLU A 127 2.99 16.29 1.33
N SER A 128 3.67 17.29 0.79
CA SER A 128 4.42 18.29 1.54
C SER A 128 4.55 19.55 0.70
N CYS A 129 4.75 20.71 1.32
CA CYS A 129 5.24 21.85 0.54
C CYS A 129 6.61 21.50 -0.06
N SER A 130 6.85 21.91 -1.30
CA SER A 130 8.11 21.71 -2.02
C SER A 130 8.54 20.24 -2.24
N SER A 131 7.65 19.24 -2.16
CA SER A 131 8.03 17.84 -2.40
C SER A 131 8.48 17.51 -3.83
N ASP A 132 8.28 18.40 -4.80
CA ASP A 132 8.91 18.30 -6.14
C ASP A 132 10.45 18.25 -6.06
N GLU A 133 11.05 18.81 -5.01
CA GLU A 133 12.51 18.78 -4.81
C GLU A 133 13.03 17.34 -4.58
N VAL A 134 12.19 16.43 -4.06
CA VAL A 134 12.57 15.02 -3.92
C VAL A 134 12.73 14.36 -5.29
N LYS A 135 11.89 14.71 -6.27
CA LYS A 135 11.91 14.10 -7.62
C LYS A 135 13.22 14.39 -8.34
N LYS A 136 13.75 15.61 -8.22
CA LYS A 136 15.07 15.97 -8.77
C LYS A 136 16.19 15.06 -8.24
N SER A 137 16.01 14.51 -7.05
CA SER A 137 16.96 13.63 -6.37
C SER A 137 16.70 12.14 -6.62
N MET A 138 15.64 11.77 -7.35
CA MET A 138 15.15 10.39 -7.50
C MET A 138 14.77 10.11 -8.97
N ASN A 139 15.58 9.32 -9.69
CA ASN A 139 15.23 8.83 -11.03
C ASN A 139 13.80 8.21 -11.06
N GLU A 140 13.07 8.48 -12.13
CA GLU A 140 11.68 8.99 -12.08
C GLU A 140 10.52 7.98 -11.98
N GLU A 141 10.73 6.66 -12.00
CA GLU A 141 9.61 5.70 -12.20
C GLU A 141 8.75 5.39 -10.97
N LYS A 142 9.22 5.69 -9.75
CA LYS A 142 8.60 5.22 -8.48
C LYS A 142 7.80 6.28 -7.72
N TYR A 143 7.81 7.53 -8.20
CA TYR A 143 7.37 8.69 -7.43
C TYR A 143 6.25 9.45 -8.11
N GLU A 144 5.11 9.52 -7.43
CA GLU A 144 4.08 10.48 -7.77
C GLU A 144 4.07 11.61 -6.76
N HIS A 145 3.99 12.84 -7.27
CA HIS A 145 3.91 14.04 -6.46
C HIS A 145 2.50 14.58 -6.54
N ILE A 146 2.04 15.08 -5.40
CA ILE A 146 0.73 15.68 -5.25
C ILE A 146 0.93 17.05 -4.60
N LEU A 147 0.50 18.09 -5.29
CA LEU A 147 0.43 19.45 -4.73
C LEU A 147 -1.02 19.80 -4.53
N ARG A 148 -1.48 19.81 -3.28
CA ARG A 148 -2.77 20.38 -2.80
C ARG A 148 -3.89 19.35 -2.62
N GLU A 149 -4.78 19.65 -1.66
CA GLU A 149 -5.96 18.83 -1.30
C GLU A 149 -6.83 18.40 -2.50
N GLU A 150 -6.96 19.23 -3.53
CA GLU A 150 -7.72 18.92 -4.75
C GLU A 150 -6.97 17.99 -5.70
N PHE A 151 -5.63 18.02 -5.67
CA PHE A 151 -4.78 17.14 -6.46
C PHE A 151 -4.56 15.79 -5.81
N PHE A 152 -4.74 15.64 -4.49
CA PHE A 152 -4.65 14.33 -3.86
C PHE A 152 -5.65 13.37 -4.47
N TYR A 153 -6.87 13.85 -4.69
CA TYR A 153 -7.90 13.12 -5.41
C TYR A 153 -7.51 12.83 -6.87
N PHE A 154 -7.00 13.80 -7.62
CA PHE A 154 -6.65 13.62 -9.03
C PHE A 154 -5.44 12.73 -9.25
N SER A 155 -4.35 12.92 -8.51
CA SER A 155 -3.16 12.09 -8.58
C SER A 155 -3.43 10.70 -8.06
N PHE A 156 -4.20 10.54 -6.97
CA PHE A 156 -4.69 9.22 -6.55
C PHE A 156 -5.52 8.58 -7.68
N CYS A 157 -6.58 9.22 -8.17
CA CYS A 157 -7.39 8.69 -9.28
C CYS A 157 -6.58 8.41 -10.56
N ARG A 158 -5.52 9.17 -10.86
CA ARG A 158 -4.64 8.96 -12.04
C ARG A 158 -3.72 7.77 -11.85
N LEU A 159 -3.08 7.65 -10.70
CA LEU A 159 -2.26 6.50 -10.30
C LEU A 159 -3.13 5.21 -10.32
N PHE A 160 -4.39 5.34 -9.90
CA PHE A 160 -5.35 4.24 -9.87
C PHE A 160 -6.05 3.92 -11.20
N ASN A 161 -6.32 4.89 -12.08
CA ASN A 161 -6.82 4.62 -13.44
C ASN A 161 -5.78 3.87 -14.31
N ASN A 162 -4.50 3.96 -13.96
CA ASN A 162 -3.46 3.13 -14.54
C ASN A 162 -3.38 1.73 -13.91
N LEU A 163 -3.85 1.54 -12.67
CA LEU A 163 -3.91 0.26 -11.98
C LEU A 163 -5.19 -0.54 -12.29
N SER A 164 -6.32 0.13 -12.53
CA SER A 164 -7.60 -0.49 -12.93
C SER A 164 -7.62 -0.99 -14.39
N ARG A 165 -6.59 -0.67 -15.18
CA ARG A 165 -6.34 -1.25 -16.51
C ARG A 165 -5.69 -2.63 -16.48
N TYR A 166 -5.25 -3.11 -15.32
CA TYR A 166 -4.94 -4.52 -15.15
C TYR A 166 -6.19 -5.23 -14.62
N PRO A 167 -6.84 -6.09 -15.41
CA PRO A 167 -7.93 -6.89 -14.90
C PRO A 167 -7.40 -7.72 -13.73
N SER A 168 -8.07 -7.59 -12.59
CA SER A 168 -8.04 -8.62 -11.56
C SER A 168 -8.45 -9.93 -12.23
N ASN A 169 -7.48 -10.81 -12.47
CA ASN A 169 -7.72 -12.20 -12.83
C ASN A 169 -8.56 -12.89 -11.76
#